data_AF-A0A968N8H4-F1
#
_entry.id   AF-A0A968N8H4-F1
#
_cell.length_a   1.000
_cell.length_b   1.000
_cell.length_c   1.000
_cell.angle_alpha   90.00
_cell.angle_beta   90.00
_cell.angle_gamma   90.00
#
_symmetry.space_group_name_H-M   'P 1'
#
loop_
_entity.id
_entity.type
_entity.pdbx_description
1 polymer ?
#
loop_
_entity_poly.entity_id
_entity_poly.type
_entity_poly.pdbx_seq_one_letter_code
_entity_poly.pdbx_strand_id
1 'polypeptide(L)'
;MAPNPTQRPDRPSPTQRPQSPSKNSPKRVISSGGGRSGGGRGGSGGSGGSSDEPSPWLDAERSPIPHPNASFVEYLRWMREPTRDYKDPTKVQILDWATTQADYSDRLQKLTDRTKKLAAVHFQVKCPWRIRVGGTKGPESILLPAFDALGMPYIPSSTLRGVARSQAVWKILQNNEEWQSLKNAPDNDRNREQAKKLWQNTQSHPDIAKYFGHLEAEDKKDRAAKIVFLDAYPLPGRHGLAMDIANNIWNWQGGADELPSYSPNPNPFLSLQEP
;
A
#
# COMPACT_ATOMS: atom_id res chain seq x y z
N MET A 1 -0.95 15.38 28.04
CA MET A 1 -1.80 14.19 28.14
C MET A 1 -1.93 13.61 26.75
N ALA A 2 -1.22 12.51 26.47
CA ALA A 2 -1.36 11.82 25.19
C ALA A 2 -2.77 11.18 25.13
N PRO A 3 -3.47 11.23 23.98
CA PRO A 3 -4.76 10.58 23.87
C PRO A 3 -4.57 9.07 24.04
N ASN A 4 -5.41 8.50 24.89
CA ASN A 4 -5.52 7.07 25.15
C ASN A 4 -5.64 6.32 23.80
N PRO A 5 -4.84 5.27 23.51
CA PRO A 5 -5.03 4.49 22.31
C PRO A 5 -6.44 3.90 22.35
N THR A 6 -7.28 4.35 21.43
CA THR A 6 -8.65 3.86 21.25
C THR A 6 -8.58 2.33 21.18
N GLN A 7 -9.33 1.64 22.04
CA GLN A 7 -9.42 0.19 22.01
C GLN A 7 -9.76 -0.24 20.58
N ARG A 8 -8.89 -1.08 20.02
CA ARG A 8 -8.98 -1.54 18.64
C ARG A 8 -10.13 -2.54 18.51
N PRO A 9 -10.91 -2.52 17.42
CA PRO A 9 -11.99 -3.49 17.24
C PRO A 9 -11.44 -4.90 17.11
N ASP A 10 -12.12 -5.86 17.75
CA ASP A 10 -11.84 -7.28 17.62
C ASP A 10 -12.34 -7.83 16.28
N ARG A 11 -11.69 -8.88 15.79
CA ARG A 11 -12.09 -9.56 14.55
C ARG A 11 -13.51 -10.14 14.72
N PRO A 12 -14.42 -9.95 13.74
CA PRO A 12 -15.75 -10.55 13.81
C PRO A 12 -15.65 -12.08 13.82
N SER A 13 -16.36 -12.72 14.75
CA SER A 13 -16.46 -14.17 14.84
C SER A 13 -17.10 -14.75 13.57
N PRO A 14 -16.57 -15.85 12.99
CA PRO A 14 -17.24 -16.52 11.89
C PRO A 14 -18.62 -17.02 12.36
N THR A 15 -19.63 -16.85 11.51
CA THR A 15 -21.02 -17.26 11.78
C THR A 15 -21.06 -18.74 12.15
N GLN A 16 -21.70 -19.07 13.27
CA GLN A 16 -21.78 -20.46 13.77
C GLN A 16 -22.50 -21.37 12.76
N ARG A 17 -21.91 -22.54 12.51
CA ARG A 17 -22.41 -23.59 11.58
C ARG A 17 -23.84 -24.03 11.90
N PRO A 18 -24.75 -24.09 10.91
CA PRO A 18 -25.84 -25.06 10.91
C PRO A 18 -25.27 -26.46 10.70
N GLN A 19 -25.72 -27.45 11.49
CA GLN A 19 -25.32 -28.86 11.33
C GLN A 19 -25.76 -29.38 9.95
N SER A 20 -24.82 -29.88 9.15
CA SER A 20 -25.09 -30.36 7.79
C SER A 20 -25.78 -31.73 7.78
N PRO A 21 -26.85 -31.96 6.99
CA PRO A 21 -27.33 -33.30 6.66
C PRO A 21 -26.53 -33.94 5.51
N SER A 22 -26.55 -35.27 5.47
CA SER A 22 -25.62 -36.16 4.76
C SER A 22 -25.73 -36.21 3.22
N LYS A 23 -24.55 -36.37 2.59
CA LYS A 23 -24.19 -37.17 1.39
C LYS A 23 -25.28 -37.49 0.35
N ASN A 24 -25.11 -36.97 -0.86
CA ASN A 24 -24.87 -37.74 -2.11
C ASN A 24 -25.24 -36.90 -3.35
N SER A 25 -24.23 -36.38 -4.06
CA SER A 25 -24.33 -36.17 -5.50
C SER A 25 -22.93 -35.99 -6.11
N PRO A 26 -22.63 -36.63 -7.25
CA PRO A 26 -21.36 -36.42 -7.93
C PRO A 26 -21.46 -35.12 -8.75
N LYS A 27 -20.49 -34.21 -8.60
CA LYS A 27 -20.37 -33.03 -9.49
C LYS A 27 -19.08 -33.10 -10.30
N ARG A 28 -19.26 -32.86 -11.61
CA ARG A 28 -18.25 -32.89 -12.68
C ARG A 28 -17.11 -31.90 -12.41
N VAL A 29 -15.88 -32.38 -12.55
CA VAL A 29 -14.67 -31.56 -12.70
C VAL A 29 -14.49 -31.22 -14.18
N ILE A 30 -14.19 -29.95 -14.47
CA ILE A 30 -13.72 -29.49 -15.78
C ILE A 30 -12.31 -30.04 -15.97
N SER A 31 -12.14 -31.00 -16.89
CA SER A 31 -10.80 -31.42 -17.31
C SER A 31 -10.34 -30.54 -18.48
N SER A 32 -9.21 -29.86 -18.28
CA SER A 32 -8.39 -29.36 -19.38
C SER A 32 -7.34 -30.42 -19.70
N GLY A 33 -7.55 -31.19 -20.78
CA GLY A 33 -6.52 -32.03 -21.39
C GLY A 33 -5.43 -31.20 -22.09
N GLY A 34 -4.25 -31.71 -22.41
CA GLY A 34 -3.71 -33.06 -22.29
C GLY A 34 -2.24 -33.12 -22.76
N GLY A 35 -1.59 -34.27 -22.52
CA GLY A 35 -0.26 -34.59 -23.06
C GLY A 35 0.29 -35.88 -22.45
N ARG A 36 0.50 -36.91 -23.29
CA ARG A 36 0.77 -38.33 -22.95
C ARG A 36 2.23 -38.61 -22.61
N SER A 37 2.50 -39.55 -21.69
CA SER A 37 3.30 -40.78 -21.89
C SER A 37 3.85 -41.36 -20.57
N GLY A 38 3.89 -42.70 -20.45
CA GLY A 38 4.79 -43.42 -19.53
C GLY A 38 4.11 -44.18 -18.39
N GLY A 39 3.98 -45.49 -18.54
CA GLY A 39 3.42 -46.40 -17.53
C GLY A 39 4.36 -46.67 -16.35
N GLY A 40 3.78 -47.12 -15.23
CA GLY A 40 4.51 -47.59 -14.06
C GLY A 40 3.55 -48.09 -12.98
N ARG A 41 3.62 -49.39 -12.69
CA ARG A 41 2.98 -50.06 -11.55
C ARG A 41 3.63 -49.60 -10.24
N GLY A 42 2.82 -49.46 -9.19
CA GLY A 42 3.27 -49.62 -7.80
C GLY A 42 2.91 -48.47 -6.88
N GLY A 43 2.39 -48.80 -5.69
CA GLY A 43 2.43 -47.90 -4.54
C GLY A 43 1.08 -47.51 -3.97
N SER A 44 0.63 -48.30 -2.99
CA SER A 44 -0.26 -47.87 -1.92
C SER A 44 0.22 -46.54 -1.32
N GLY A 45 -0.66 -45.55 -1.21
CA GLY A 45 -0.40 -44.30 -0.51
C GLY A 45 -1.70 -43.56 -0.27
N GLY A 46 -2.17 -43.55 0.99
CA GLY A 46 -3.39 -42.86 1.40
C GLY A 46 -3.32 -41.37 1.08
N SER A 47 -4.29 -40.88 0.32
CA SER A 47 -4.48 -39.45 0.07
C SER A 47 -5.44 -38.90 1.12
N GLY A 48 -4.86 -38.40 2.22
CA GLY A 48 -5.52 -37.44 3.09
C GLY A 48 -5.69 -36.13 2.33
N GLY A 49 -6.78 -36.00 1.58
CA GLY A 49 -7.15 -34.75 0.95
C GLY A 49 -7.56 -33.75 2.03
N SER A 50 -6.73 -32.73 2.25
CA SER A 50 -7.10 -31.55 3.04
C SER A 50 -8.41 -31.00 2.49
N SER A 51 -9.47 -31.10 3.27
CA SER A 51 -10.72 -30.37 3.05
C SER A 51 -10.50 -28.92 3.46
N ASP A 52 -9.75 -28.17 2.65
CA ASP A 52 -9.64 -26.73 2.86
C ASP A 52 -10.95 -26.09 2.39
N GLU A 53 -11.89 -25.97 3.34
CA GLU A 53 -13.10 -25.15 3.21
C GLU A 53 -12.66 -23.72 2.81
N PRO A 54 -13.25 -23.12 1.76
CA PRO A 54 -12.82 -21.80 1.29
C PRO A 54 -12.95 -20.79 2.43
N SER A 55 -12.01 -19.86 2.48
CA SER A 55 -12.00 -18.84 3.52
C SER A 55 -13.37 -18.15 3.63
N PRO A 56 -13.84 -17.79 4.85
CA PRO A 56 -15.11 -17.10 5.03
C PRO A 56 -15.25 -15.80 4.21
N TRP A 57 -14.14 -15.21 3.79
CA TRP A 57 -14.10 -14.02 2.93
C TRP A 57 -14.43 -14.31 1.46
N LEU A 58 -14.38 -15.57 1.03
CA LEU A 58 -14.71 -16.04 -0.33
C LEU A 58 -16.08 -16.73 -0.41
N ASP A 59 -16.66 -17.08 0.74
CA ASP A 59 -17.95 -17.73 0.81
C ASP A 59 -19.08 -16.68 0.81
N ALA A 60 -19.76 -16.56 -0.33
CA ALA A 60 -20.89 -15.64 -0.49
C ALA A 60 -22.05 -15.95 0.49
N GLU A 61 -22.19 -17.20 0.93
CA GLU A 61 -23.22 -17.60 1.90
C GLU A 61 -22.81 -17.32 3.34
N ARG A 62 -21.51 -17.07 3.60
CA ARG A 62 -20.94 -16.82 4.93
C ARG A 62 -20.08 -15.56 4.97
N SER A 63 -20.45 -14.54 4.20
CA SER A 63 -19.72 -13.27 4.20
C SER A 63 -19.72 -12.63 5.59
N PRO A 64 -18.55 -12.21 6.12
CA PRO A 64 -18.46 -11.62 7.44
C PRO A 64 -19.20 -10.27 7.50
N ILE A 65 -19.93 -10.06 8.60
CA ILE A 65 -20.66 -8.81 8.83
C ILE A 65 -19.66 -7.68 9.12
N PRO A 66 -19.74 -6.54 8.41
CA PRO A 66 -18.87 -5.41 8.68
C PRO A 66 -19.07 -4.85 10.10
N HIS A 67 -18.00 -4.78 10.89
CA HIS A 67 -17.91 -4.14 12.18
C HIS A 67 -17.91 -2.62 11.96
N PRO A 68 -18.78 -1.87 12.67
CA PRO A 68 -19.02 -0.44 12.39
C PRO A 68 -17.78 0.45 12.59
N ASN A 69 -16.86 0.02 13.45
CA ASN A 69 -15.64 0.77 13.78
C ASN A 69 -14.40 0.28 13.02
N ALA A 70 -14.53 -0.70 12.13
CA ALA A 70 -13.40 -1.29 11.43
C ALA A 70 -13.15 -0.59 10.08
N SER A 71 -11.93 -0.11 9.91
CA SER A 71 -11.43 0.44 8.65
C SER A 71 -11.13 -0.66 7.63
N PHE A 72 -11.11 -0.32 6.34
CA PHE A 72 -10.66 -1.23 5.28
C PHE A 72 -9.28 -1.85 5.57
N VAL A 73 -8.38 -1.08 6.18
CA VAL A 73 -7.04 -1.56 6.57
C VAL A 73 -7.12 -2.63 7.68
N GLU A 74 -8.08 -2.55 8.59
CA GLU A 74 -8.31 -3.57 9.61
C GLU A 74 -8.89 -4.85 9.01
N TYR A 75 -9.78 -4.72 8.02
CA TYR A 75 -10.24 -5.85 7.21
C TYR A 75 -9.10 -6.56 6.48
N LEU A 76 -8.23 -5.80 5.81
CA LEU A 76 -7.03 -6.34 5.17
C LEU A 76 -6.09 -7.05 6.15
N ARG A 77 -6.07 -6.65 7.42
CA ARG A 77 -5.30 -7.32 8.47
C ARG A 77 -5.98 -8.59 8.96
N TRP A 78 -7.29 -8.59 9.18
CA TRP A 78 -8.04 -9.77 9.62
C TRP A 78 -8.12 -10.88 8.58
N MET A 79 -7.95 -10.53 7.30
CA MET A 79 -7.74 -11.51 6.23
C MET A 79 -6.37 -12.22 6.33
N ARG A 80 -5.45 -11.76 7.18
CA ARG A 80 -4.22 -12.50 7.52
C ARG A 80 -4.54 -13.39 8.71
N GLU A 81 -4.71 -14.69 8.47
CA GLU A 81 -4.87 -15.65 9.56
C GLU A 81 -3.55 -15.80 10.34
N PRO A 82 -3.50 -15.54 11.66
CA PRO A 82 -2.25 -15.60 12.43
C PRO A 82 -1.73 -17.03 12.67
N THR A 83 -2.54 -18.05 12.38
CA THR A 83 -2.39 -19.40 12.94
C THR A 83 -2.20 -20.52 11.91
N ARG A 84 -2.12 -20.21 10.61
CA ARG A 84 -1.81 -21.21 9.57
C ARG A 84 -0.50 -20.91 8.86
N ASP A 85 0.25 -21.96 8.54
CA ASP A 85 1.44 -21.88 7.69
C ASP A 85 1.06 -21.35 6.29
N TYR A 86 1.30 -20.05 6.15
CA TYR A 86 1.67 -19.30 4.95
C TYR A 86 1.42 -19.98 3.59
N LYS A 87 0.26 -19.66 2.97
CA LYS A 87 -0.06 -19.52 1.52
C LYS A 87 -1.58 -19.61 1.34
N ASP A 88 -2.32 -18.66 1.90
CA ASP A 88 -3.77 -18.63 1.69
C ASP A 88 -4.07 -18.08 0.27
N PRO A 89 -4.54 -18.91 -0.69
CA PRO A 89 -4.90 -18.44 -2.03
C PRO A 89 -6.01 -17.37 -1.98
N THR A 90 -6.76 -17.30 -0.88
CA THR A 90 -7.79 -16.30 -0.65
C THR A 90 -7.27 -14.88 -0.77
N LYS A 91 -6.09 -14.59 -0.25
CA LYS A 91 -5.54 -13.23 -0.32
C LYS A 91 -5.30 -12.83 -1.77
N VAL A 92 -4.70 -13.71 -2.56
CA VAL A 92 -4.44 -13.44 -3.98
C VAL A 92 -5.75 -13.28 -4.73
N GLN A 93 -6.73 -14.15 -4.47
CA GLN A 93 -8.04 -14.12 -5.12
C GLN A 93 -8.84 -12.85 -4.79
N ILE A 94 -8.82 -12.38 -3.54
CA ILE A 94 -9.48 -11.13 -3.14
C ILE A 94 -8.79 -9.92 -3.76
N LEU A 95 -7.45 -9.91 -3.79
CA LEU A 95 -6.71 -8.83 -4.45
C LEU A 95 -6.98 -8.82 -5.96
N ASP A 96 -7.05 -9.98 -6.59
CA ASP A 96 -7.42 -10.12 -8.00
C ASP A 96 -8.84 -9.59 -8.26
N TRP A 97 -9.82 -9.98 -7.43
CA TRP A 97 -11.19 -9.44 -7.50
C TRP A 97 -11.22 -7.91 -7.31
N ALA A 98 -10.45 -7.37 -6.36
CA ALA A 98 -10.36 -5.94 -6.14
C ALA A 98 -9.75 -5.19 -7.34
N THR A 99 -8.90 -5.84 -8.13
CA THR A 99 -8.32 -5.26 -9.35
C THR A 99 -9.19 -5.43 -10.59
N THR A 100 -9.90 -6.55 -10.72
CA THR A 100 -10.60 -6.94 -11.95
C THR A 100 -12.10 -6.68 -11.91
N GLN A 101 -12.73 -6.80 -10.74
CA GLN A 101 -14.20 -6.74 -10.57
C GLN A 101 -14.68 -5.49 -9.86
N ALA A 102 -13.80 -4.75 -9.17
CA ALA A 102 -14.23 -3.55 -8.46
C ALA A 102 -14.45 -2.38 -9.44
N ASP A 103 -15.65 -1.80 -9.39
CA ASP A 103 -15.96 -0.55 -10.09
C ASP A 103 -16.08 0.60 -9.08
N TYR A 104 -15.17 1.55 -9.20
CA TYR A 104 -15.13 2.75 -8.37
C TYR A 104 -15.53 4.02 -9.12
N SER A 105 -16.04 3.90 -10.34
CA SER A 105 -16.25 5.03 -11.26
C SER A 105 -17.15 6.10 -10.67
N ASP A 106 -18.30 5.75 -10.10
CA ASP A 106 -19.23 6.70 -9.49
C ASP A 106 -18.62 7.46 -8.32
N ARG A 107 -17.81 6.77 -7.50
CA ARG A 107 -17.15 7.37 -6.35
C ARG A 107 -16.03 8.31 -6.80
N LEU A 108 -15.20 7.87 -7.73
CA LEU A 108 -14.13 8.68 -8.32
C LEU A 108 -14.71 9.89 -9.05
N GLN A 109 -15.88 9.78 -9.68
CA GLN A 109 -16.57 10.89 -10.32
C GLN A 109 -16.97 11.94 -9.28
N LYS A 110 -17.63 11.52 -8.21
CA LYS A 110 -17.99 12.40 -7.08
C LYS A 110 -16.76 13.09 -6.47
N LEU A 111 -15.66 12.36 -6.28
CA LEU A 111 -14.41 12.91 -5.75
C LEU A 111 -13.79 13.92 -6.73
N THR A 112 -13.73 13.58 -8.02
CA THR A 112 -13.21 14.46 -9.08
C THR A 112 -13.99 15.77 -9.13
N ASP A 113 -15.32 15.70 -9.12
CA ASP A 113 -16.17 16.89 -9.19
C ASP A 113 -16.02 17.77 -7.94
N ARG A 114 -15.86 17.15 -6.76
CA ARG A 114 -15.57 17.88 -5.51
C ARG A 114 -14.21 18.56 -5.57
N THR A 115 -13.16 17.85 -6.01
CA THR A 115 -11.81 18.41 -6.15
C THR A 115 -11.81 19.60 -7.12
N LYS A 116 -12.48 19.49 -8.27
CA LYS A 116 -12.59 20.59 -9.24
C LYS A 116 -13.33 21.81 -8.66
N LYS A 117 -14.37 21.60 -7.85
CA LYS A 117 -15.11 22.69 -7.18
C LYS A 117 -14.30 23.37 -6.08
N LEU A 118 -13.44 22.63 -5.38
CA LEU A 118 -12.63 23.14 -4.27
C LEU A 118 -11.32 23.78 -4.74
N ALA A 119 -10.75 23.30 -5.84
CA ALA A 119 -9.44 23.72 -6.30
C ALA A 119 -9.53 24.99 -7.16
N ALA A 120 -8.70 25.98 -6.85
CA ALA A 120 -8.49 27.12 -7.74
C ALA A 120 -7.78 26.72 -9.04
N VAL A 121 -6.91 25.70 -8.97
CA VAL A 121 -6.19 25.13 -10.11
C VAL A 121 -6.23 23.61 -10.01
N HIS A 122 -6.57 22.95 -11.10
CA HIS A 122 -6.55 21.49 -11.19
C HIS A 122 -5.95 21.05 -12.52
N PHE A 123 -5.27 19.91 -12.50
CA PHE A 123 -4.72 19.30 -13.71
C PHE A 123 -4.73 17.78 -13.55
N GLN A 124 -4.59 17.10 -14.68
CA GLN A 124 -4.45 15.65 -14.73
C GLN A 124 -3.00 15.32 -15.01
N VAL A 125 -2.52 14.24 -14.40
CA VAL A 125 -1.20 13.68 -14.67
C VAL A 125 -1.42 12.26 -15.14
N LYS A 126 -0.60 11.80 -16.08
CA LYS A 126 -0.49 10.38 -16.40
C LYS A 126 0.89 9.92 -15.99
N CYS A 127 0.97 8.91 -15.14
CA CYS A 127 2.23 8.29 -14.80
C CYS A 127 2.51 7.10 -15.72
N PRO A 128 3.69 7.02 -16.35
CA PRO A 128 4.05 5.89 -17.22
C PRO A 128 4.37 4.61 -16.44
N TRP A 129 4.53 4.72 -15.11
CA TRP A 129 4.87 3.63 -14.21
C TRP A 129 3.76 3.45 -13.17
N ARG A 130 3.67 2.24 -12.62
CA ARG A 130 2.83 1.98 -11.44
C ARG A 130 3.34 2.78 -10.25
N ILE A 131 2.44 3.35 -9.47
CA ILE A 131 2.79 4.14 -8.30
C ILE A 131 2.39 3.40 -7.03
N ARG A 132 3.30 3.36 -6.07
CA ARG A 132 3.00 2.97 -4.70
C ARG A 132 3.19 4.17 -3.79
N VAL A 133 2.14 4.51 -3.05
CA VAL A 133 2.18 5.57 -2.04
C VAL A 133 1.86 4.94 -0.70
N GLY A 134 2.63 5.25 0.35
CA GLY A 134 2.43 4.70 1.70
C GLY A 134 3.37 3.55 2.06
N GLY A 135 3.05 2.87 3.16
CA GLY A 135 3.80 1.75 3.71
C GLY A 135 5.00 2.10 4.59
N THR A 136 4.83 3.10 5.45
CA THR A 136 5.87 3.59 6.37
C THR A 136 5.78 3.04 7.79
N LYS A 137 4.74 2.28 8.15
CA LYS A 137 4.49 1.80 9.53
C LYS A 137 4.70 0.27 9.65
N GLY A 138 5.96 -0.16 9.59
CA GLY A 138 6.35 -1.56 9.76
C GLY A 138 6.08 -2.47 8.55
N PRO A 139 6.57 -3.73 8.61
CA PRO A 139 6.53 -4.68 7.50
C PRO A 139 5.10 -5.02 7.05
N GLU A 140 4.11 -4.84 7.93
CA GLU A 140 2.71 -5.09 7.62
C GLU A 140 2.04 -4.02 6.75
N SER A 141 2.52 -2.77 6.82
CA SER A 141 1.98 -1.63 6.07
C SER A 141 2.83 -1.24 4.87
N ILE A 142 4.13 -1.57 4.84
CA ILE A 142 4.78 -1.97 3.58
C ILE A 142 3.81 -2.97 2.91
N LEU A 143 3.65 -3.09 1.60
CA LEU A 143 2.59 -3.91 0.98
C LEU A 143 1.17 -3.32 0.97
N LEU A 144 0.82 -2.27 1.73
CA LEU A 144 -0.47 -1.61 1.55
C LEU A 144 -0.26 -0.18 1.02
N PRO A 145 -0.87 0.18 -0.14
CA PRO A 145 -0.87 1.55 -0.58
C PRO A 145 -1.71 2.41 0.38
N ALA A 146 -1.58 3.73 0.27
CA ALA A 146 -2.39 4.68 0.99
C ALA A 146 -3.83 4.57 0.49
N PHE A 147 -4.71 4.11 1.38
CA PHE A 147 -6.14 4.02 1.15
C PHE A 147 -6.86 5.13 1.90
N ASP A 148 -7.86 5.73 1.26
CA ASP A 148 -8.82 6.58 1.96
C ASP A 148 -9.66 5.73 2.94
N ALA A 149 -10.53 6.37 3.71
CA ALA A 149 -11.36 5.67 4.69
C ALA A 149 -12.25 4.57 4.10
N LEU A 150 -12.51 4.61 2.78
CA LEU A 150 -13.37 3.68 2.06
C LEU A 150 -12.58 2.66 1.22
N GLY A 151 -11.24 2.64 1.32
CA GLY A 151 -10.41 1.71 0.58
C GLY A 151 -10.02 2.18 -0.83
N MET A 152 -10.20 3.46 -1.16
CA MET A 152 -9.75 4.01 -2.44
C MET A 152 -8.26 4.34 -2.39
N PRO A 153 -7.44 3.81 -3.31
CA PRO A 153 -6.05 4.21 -3.37
C PRO A 153 -5.95 5.67 -3.82
N TYR A 154 -5.04 6.42 -3.20
CA TYR A 154 -4.85 7.83 -3.52
C TYR A 154 -3.42 8.27 -3.21
N ILE A 155 -3.06 9.46 -3.70
CA ILE A 155 -1.81 10.13 -3.31
C ILE A 155 -2.18 11.21 -2.29
N PRO A 156 -1.74 11.10 -1.03
CA PRO A 156 -2.02 12.10 -0.03
C PRO A 156 -1.46 13.48 -0.40
N SER A 157 -2.23 14.51 -0.11
CA SER A 157 -1.85 15.92 -0.19
C SER A 157 -0.52 16.22 0.49
N SER A 158 -0.23 15.57 1.62
CA SER A 158 1.05 15.69 2.33
C SER A 158 2.22 15.15 1.52
N THR A 159 2.02 14.04 0.79
CA THR A 159 3.02 13.47 -0.14
C THR A 159 3.24 14.41 -1.32
N LEU A 160 2.17 14.92 -1.94
CA LEU A 160 2.26 15.87 -3.05
C LEU A 160 2.99 17.15 -2.64
N ARG A 161 2.62 17.71 -1.48
CA ARG A 161 3.29 18.87 -0.89
C ARG A 161 4.77 18.60 -0.61
N GLY A 162 5.09 17.42 -0.08
CA GLY A 162 6.46 16.99 0.20
C GLY A 162 7.31 16.93 -1.06
N VAL A 163 6.83 16.27 -2.12
CA VAL A 163 7.53 16.18 -3.41
C VAL A 163 7.73 17.56 -4.03
N ALA A 164 6.68 18.39 -4.03
CA ALA A 164 6.76 19.75 -4.58
C ALA A 164 7.76 20.62 -3.82
N ARG A 165 7.75 20.58 -2.47
CA ARG A 165 8.74 21.29 -1.64
C ARG A 165 10.15 20.78 -1.90
N SER A 166 10.35 19.47 -1.94
CA SER A 166 11.67 18.88 -2.21
C SER A 166 12.19 19.31 -3.58
N GLN A 167 11.34 19.37 -4.62
CA GLN A 167 11.76 19.89 -5.91
C GLN A 167 12.13 21.38 -5.89
N ALA A 168 11.41 22.19 -5.12
CA ALA A 168 11.76 23.58 -4.94
C ALA A 168 13.13 23.74 -4.26
N VAL A 169 13.41 22.94 -3.22
CA VAL A 169 14.73 22.89 -2.56
C VAL A 169 15.82 22.50 -3.57
N TRP A 170 15.58 21.45 -4.36
CA TRP A 170 16.53 21.00 -5.38
C TRP A 170 16.87 22.10 -6.39
N LYS A 171 15.88 22.84 -6.88
CA LYS A 171 16.12 23.95 -7.82
C LYS A 171 17.02 25.04 -7.24
N ILE A 172 16.90 25.33 -5.94
CA ILE A 172 17.76 26.31 -5.27
C ILE A 172 19.17 25.74 -5.10
N LEU A 173 19.27 24.50 -4.62
CA LEU A 173 20.55 23.84 -4.38
C LEU A 173 21.35 23.59 -5.68
N GLN A 174 20.69 23.40 -6.81
CA GLN A 174 21.38 23.25 -8.10
C GLN A 174 22.33 24.41 -8.44
N ASN A 175 21.99 25.63 -8.02
CA ASN A 175 22.80 26.82 -8.25
C ASN A 175 23.69 27.19 -7.05
N ASN A 176 23.72 26.34 -6.01
CA ASN A 176 24.46 26.60 -4.79
C ASN A 176 25.86 25.95 -4.85
N GLU A 177 26.91 26.75 -4.71
CA GLU A 177 28.31 26.29 -4.81
C GLU A 177 28.70 25.30 -3.70
N GLU A 178 28.18 25.50 -2.48
CA GLU A 178 28.40 24.60 -1.34
C GLU A 178 27.79 23.22 -1.62
N TRP A 179 26.59 23.18 -2.18
CA TRP A 179 25.93 21.94 -2.61
C TRP A 179 26.72 21.22 -3.70
N GLN A 180 27.21 21.94 -4.71
CA GLN A 180 28.03 21.33 -5.77
C GLN A 180 29.33 20.75 -5.22
N SER A 181 29.94 21.43 -4.26
CA SER A 181 31.15 20.95 -3.58
C SER A 181 30.86 19.69 -2.77
N LEU A 182 29.79 19.68 -1.97
CA LEU A 182 29.38 18.54 -1.14
C LEU A 182 28.96 17.32 -1.98
N LYS A 183 28.29 17.53 -3.11
CA LYS A 183 27.84 16.46 -4.00
C LYS A 183 29.01 15.68 -4.61
N ASN A 184 30.13 16.35 -4.86
CA ASN A 184 31.34 15.75 -5.44
C ASN A 184 32.36 15.30 -4.39
N ALA A 185 32.11 15.59 -3.11
CA ALA A 185 33.00 15.23 -2.02
C ALA A 185 32.90 13.73 -1.67
N PRO A 186 33.95 13.12 -1.08
CA PRO A 186 33.88 11.74 -0.62
C PRO A 186 32.78 11.56 0.44
N ASP A 187 32.08 10.43 0.37
CA ASP A 187 31.02 10.10 1.32
C ASP A 187 31.60 9.83 2.71
N ASN A 188 31.31 10.71 3.66
CA ASN A 188 31.68 10.60 5.07
C ASN A 188 30.65 11.31 5.94
N ASP A 189 30.67 11.02 7.25
CA ASP A 189 29.63 11.51 8.16
C ASP A 189 29.59 13.04 8.26
N ARG A 190 30.76 13.70 8.21
CA ARG A 190 30.83 15.17 8.22
C ARG A 190 30.14 15.78 7.00
N ASN A 191 30.41 15.25 5.81
CA ASN A 191 29.79 15.73 4.56
C ASN A 191 28.29 15.45 4.54
N ARG A 192 27.85 14.31 5.08
CA ARG A 192 26.41 13.98 5.23
C ARG A 192 25.71 14.95 6.16
N GLU A 193 26.33 15.30 7.29
CA GLU A 193 25.78 16.29 8.22
C GLU A 193 25.71 17.69 7.61
N GLN A 194 26.76 18.11 6.90
CA GLN A 194 26.77 19.39 6.19
C GLN A 194 25.68 19.44 5.12
N ALA A 195 25.56 18.41 4.28
CA ALA A 195 24.51 18.32 3.26
C ALA A 195 23.11 18.33 3.88
N LYS A 196 22.90 17.61 4.99
CA LYS A 196 21.64 17.61 5.74
C LYS A 196 21.30 18.99 6.29
N LYS A 197 22.28 19.70 6.86
CA LYS A 197 22.11 21.06 7.39
C LYS A 197 21.81 22.05 6.27
N LEU A 198 22.53 21.99 5.16
CA LEU A 198 22.30 22.83 3.99
C LEU A 198 20.88 22.60 3.41
N TRP A 199 20.46 21.33 3.31
CA TRP A 199 19.10 20.98 2.90
C TRP A 199 18.04 21.56 3.85
N GLN A 200 18.23 21.44 5.16
CA GLN A 200 17.32 21.99 6.18
C GLN A 200 17.23 23.52 6.08
N ASN A 201 18.36 24.21 6.00
CA ASN A 201 18.40 25.67 5.85
C ASN A 201 17.73 26.13 4.55
N THR A 202 17.88 25.36 3.47
CA THR A 202 17.24 25.72 2.20
C THR A 202 15.72 25.63 2.26
N GLN A 203 15.15 24.78 3.14
CA GLN A 203 13.69 24.70 3.29
C GLN A 203 13.06 26.00 3.83
N SER A 204 13.81 26.84 4.55
CA SER A 204 13.35 28.15 5.03
C SER A 204 13.63 29.29 4.04
N HIS A 205 14.21 29.00 2.86
CA HIS A 205 14.50 30.02 1.86
C HIS A 205 13.23 30.81 1.48
N PRO A 206 13.28 32.16 1.35
CA PRO A 206 12.10 32.98 1.11
C PRO A 206 11.25 32.53 -0.09
N ASP A 207 11.89 32.12 -1.19
CA ASP A 207 11.20 31.62 -2.38
C ASP A 207 10.40 30.33 -2.18
N ILE A 208 10.73 29.54 -1.15
CA ILE A 208 10.00 28.33 -0.76
C ILE A 208 9.00 28.68 0.33
N ALA A 209 9.44 29.36 1.39
CA ALA A 209 8.64 29.69 2.56
C ALA A 209 7.40 30.51 2.19
N LYS A 210 7.52 31.45 1.23
CA LYS A 210 6.39 32.28 0.78
C LYS A 210 5.16 31.50 0.30
N TYR A 211 5.36 30.26 -0.17
CA TYR A 211 4.30 29.37 -0.65
C TYR A 211 4.00 28.25 0.34
N PHE A 212 5.03 27.56 0.79
CA PHE A 212 4.89 26.33 1.57
C PHE A 212 4.86 26.55 3.09
N GLY A 213 5.22 27.74 3.57
CA GLY A 213 5.39 28.06 4.98
C GLY A 213 6.67 27.45 5.58
N HIS A 214 7.31 28.14 6.53
CA HIS A 214 8.37 27.56 7.36
C HIS A 214 8.44 28.24 8.73
N LEU A 215 8.53 27.48 9.83
CA LEU A 215 8.52 28.05 11.19
C LEU A 215 9.62 29.11 11.41
N GLU A 216 10.81 28.80 10.89
CA GLU A 216 11.98 29.68 10.93
C GLU A 216 12.07 30.67 9.75
N ALA A 217 10.97 30.94 9.04
CA ALA A 217 10.97 31.98 8.03
C ALA A 217 11.24 33.36 8.67
N GLU A 218 12.11 34.14 8.03
CA GLU A 218 12.46 35.52 8.44
C GLU A 218 11.21 36.40 8.52
N ASP A 219 10.42 36.38 7.44
CA ASP A 219 9.14 37.06 7.35
C ASP A 219 8.05 36.26 8.08
N LYS A 220 7.48 36.84 9.15
CA LYS A 220 6.42 36.19 9.96
C LYS A 220 5.22 35.72 9.12
N LYS A 221 4.87 36.45 8.05
CA LYS A 221 3.78 36.11 7.10
C LYS A 221 4.05 34.81 6.32
N ASP A 222 5.31 34.38 6.23
CA ASP A 222 5.75 33.19 5.49
C ASP A 222 5.97 31.99 6.41
N ARG A 223 5.55 32.09 7.68
CA ARG A 223 5.54 30.95 8.61
C ARG A 223 4.37 30.00 8.39
N ALA A 224 3.26 30.53 7.88
CA ALA A 224 2.10 29.75 7.47
C ALA A 224 2.14 29.45 5.97
N ALA A 225 1.71 28.24 5.59
CA ALA A 225 1.58 27.88 4.18
C ALA A 225 0.41 28.63 3.55
N LYS A 226 0.59 29.08 2.30
CA LYS A 226 -0.45 29.79 1.53
C LYS A 226 -1.09 28.91 0.45
N ILE A 227 -0.45 27.80 0.11
CA ILE A 227 -0.95 26.83 -0.86
C ILE A 227 -1.52 25.61 -0.14
N VAL A 228 -2.73 25.24 -0.51
CA VAL A 228 -3.38 24.00 -0.08
C VAL A 228 -3.25 22.97 -1.19
N PHE A 229 -2.70 21.80 -0.85
CA PHE A 229 -2.70 20.64 -1.74
C PHE A 229 -3.92 19.79 -1.39
N LEU A 230 -4.68 19.39 -2.40
CA LEU A 230 -5.74 18.39 -2.24
C LEU A 230 -5.17 17.00 -2.56
N ASP A 231 -5.81 15.98 -2.02
CA ASP A 231 -5.49 14.59 -2.33
C ASP A 231 -5.74 14.30 -3.82
N ALA A 232 -4.86 13.51 -4.43
CA ALA A 232 -5.01 13.09 -5.83
C ALA A 232 -5.58 11.67 -5.91
N TYR A 233 -6.65 11.52 -6.68
CA TYR A 233 -7.35 10.26 -6.91
C TYR A 233 -7.24 9.85 -8.38
N PRO A 234 -7.30 8.55 -8.70
CA PRO A 234 -7.47 8.08 -10.08
C PRO A 234 -8.70 8.68 -10.75
N LEU A 235 -8.66 8.82 -12.07
CA LEU A 235 -9.82 9.31 -12.83
C LEU A 235 -10.95 8.26 -12.87
N PRO A 236 -12.22 8.71 -12.98
CA PRO A 236 -13.37 7.82 -13.17
C PRO A 236 -13.21 6.94 -14.42
N GLY A 237 -13.72 5.71 -14.39
CA GLY A 237 -13.66 4.78 -15.53
C GLY A 237 -12.28 4.15 -15.78
N ARG A 238 -11.31 4.36 -14.88
CA ARG A 238 -10.04 3.63 -14.88
C ARG A 238 -9.99 2.65 -13.72
N HIS A 239 -9.46 1.45 -13.99
CA HIS A 239 -9.05 0.53 -12.93
C HIS A 239 -7.89 1.19 -12.18
N GLY A 240 -8.17 1.66 -10.96
CA GLY A 240 -7.22 2.42 -10.15
C GLY A 240 -6.17 1.55 -9.46
N LEU A 241 -6.33 0.22 -9.50
CA LEU A 241 -5.52 -0.75 -8.76
C LEU A 241 -4.85 -1.75 -9.70
N ALA A 242 -3.59 -2.06 -9.42
CA ALA A 242 -2.87 -3.20 -9.98
C ALA A 242 -2.26 -4.04 -8.86
N MET A 243 -2.30 -5.35 -9.04
CA MET A 243 -1.57 -6.29 -8.20
C MET A 243 -0.09 -6.34 -8.60
N ASP A 244 0.77 -6.37 -7.59
CA ASP A 244 2.22 -6.47 -7.72
C ASP A 244 2.77 -7.39 -6.62
N ILE A 245 4.02 -7.84 -6.74
CA ILE A 245 4.64 -8.80 -5.83
C ILE A 245 5.98 -8.26 -5.34
N ALA A 246 6.15 -8.21 -4.02
CA ALA A 246 7.41 -7.86 -3.39
C ALA A 246 7.92 -9.04 -2.54
N ASN A 247 9.21 -9.30 -2.61
CA ASN A 247 9.84 -10.34 -1.80
C ASN A 247 10.67 -9.68 -0.70
N ASN A 248 10.41 -10.03 0.56
CA ASN A 248 11.42 -9.85 1.59
C ASN A 248 12.39 -11.02 1.44
N ILE A 249 13.57 -10.75 0.90
CA ILE A 249 14.55 -11.78 0.50
C ILE A 249 15.54 -12.07 1.63
N TRP A 250 15.78 -11.09 2.49
CA TRP A 250 16.79 -11.13 3.55
C TRP A 250 16.12 -11.13 4.91
N ASN A 251 16.52 -12.05 5.77
CA ASN A 251 16.09 -12.10 7.17
C ASN A 251 17.33 -11.93 8.07
N TRP A 252 17.24 -11.02 9.03
CA TRP A 252 18.27 -10.84 10.06
C TRP A 252 17.85 -11.64 11.29
N GLN A 253 18.40 -12.85 11.43
CA GLN A 253 18.10 -13.75 12.55
C GLN A 253 19.18 -13.74 13.64
N GLY A 254 20.28 -13.00 13.43
CA GLY A 254 21.45 -12.96 14.31
C GLY A 254 21.82 -11.58 14.85
N GLY A 255 22.87 -11.53 15.68
CA GLY A 255 23.50 -10.29 16.14
C GLY A 255 24.19 -9.51 15.02
N ALA A 256 24.75 -8.33 15.34
CA ALA A 256 25.33 -7.39 14.37
C ALA A 256 26.42 -7.97 13.45
N ASP A 257 27.01 -9.11 13.81
CA ASP A 257 28.13 -9.75 13.12
C ASP A 257 27.71 -10.95 12.23
N GLU A 258 26.43 -11.31 12.16
CA GLU A 258 25.95 -12.42 11.34
C GLU A 258 25.42 -11.96 9.98
N LEU A 259 25.79 -12.68 8.91
CA LEU A 259 25.27 -12.41 7.57
C LEU A 259 23.76 -12.71 7.49
N PRO A 260 22.97 -11.89 6.77
CA PRO A 260 21.53 -12.12 6.64
C PRO A 260 21.26 -13.44 5.91
N SER A 261 20.25 -14.19 6.38
CA SER A 261 19.82 -15.43 5.74
C SER A 261 18.90 -15.14 4.55
N TYR A 262 19.08 -15.89 3.46
CA TYR A 262 18.23 -15.81 2.27
C TYR A 262 16.98 -16.65 2.45
N SER A 263 15.80 -16.02 2.39
CA SER A 263 14.51 -16.72 2.46
C SER A 263 13.50 -15.99 1.58
N PRO A 264 13.21 -16.48 0.36
CA PRO A 264 12.32 -15.79 -0.56
C PRO A 264 10.88 -15.87 -0.06
N ASN A 265 10.32 -14.72 0.31
CA ASN A 265 8.98 -14.62 0.83
C ASN A 265 8.09 -13.68 -0.03
N PRO A 266 7.44 -14.20 -1.09
CA PRO A 266 6.66 -13.38 -2.01
C PRO A 266 5.35 -12.91 -1.41
N ASN A 267 5.18 -11.59 -1.38
CA ASN A 267 4.03 -10.95 -0.80
C ASN A 267 3.29 -10.12 -1.87
N PRO A 268 2.06 -10.51 -2.24
CA PRO A 268 1.25 -9.70 -3.14
C PRO A 268 0.80 -8.43 -2.43
N PHE A 269 0.79 -7.33 -3.17
CA PHE A 269 0.38 -6.01 -2.74
C PHE A 269 -0.35 -5.24 -3.84
N LEU A 270 -1.02 -4.16 -3.45
CA LEU A 270 -1.72 -3.27 -4.37
C LEU A 270 -0.90 -2.02 -4.71
N SER A 271 -0.96 -1.61 -5.96
CA SER A 271 -0.35 -0.40 -6.51
C SER A 271 -1.36 0.35 -7.37
N LEU A 272 -1.08 1.61 -7.68
CA LEU A 272 -1.83 2.37 -8.68
C LEU A 272 -1.34 1.97 -10.07
N GLN A 273 -2.21 1.44 -10.93
CA GLN A 273 -1.83 0.90 -12.25
C GLN A 273 -1.36 2.00 -13.21
N GLU A 274 -2.18 3.02 -13.41
CA GLU A 274 -1.92 4.20 -14.25
C GLU A 274 -2.70 5.40 -13.68
N PRO A 275 -2.27 5.95 -12.53
CA PRO A 275 -2.92 7.10 -11.91
C PRO A 275 -2.83 8.37 -12.77
#